data_AF-C6PZ77-F1
#
_entry.id   AF-C6PZ77-F1
#
_cell.length_a   1.000
_cell.length_b   1.000
_cell.length_c   1.000
_cell.angle_alpha   90.00
_cell.angle_beta   90.00
_cell.angle_gamma   90.00
#
_symmetry.space_group_name_H-M   'P 1'
#
loop_
_entity.id
_entity.type
_entity.pdbx_description
1 polymer ?
#
loop_
_entity_poly.entity_id
_entity_poly.type
_entity_poly.pdbx_seq_one_letter_code
_entity_poly.pdbx_strand_id
1 'polypeptide(L)'
;MMLLLTVVYDNDKEKVIDGINNIKEYFKNKNIVIGISESIESNTHFVKIFCNEELNDRLSNMFNVNIANMLYEIVIDEFYKKDMEMFLCDTYFFLRHDEIKEIRENSIKVLKGKESIIDENSIYYMNKRNTIIDKIVECIV
;
A
#
# COMPACT_ATOMS: atom_id res chain seq x y z
N MET A 1 1.30 23.76 12.32
CA MET A 1 1.22 22.67 11.31
C MET A 1 2.52 21.89 11.42
N MET A 2 2.44 20.60 11.77
CA MET A 2 3.61 19.74 12.01
C MET A 2 3.83 18.81 10.82
N LEU A 3 5.07 18.64 10.38
CA LEU A 3 5.43 17.68 9.33
C LEU A 3 5.29 16.26 9.90
N LEU A 4 4.52 15.41 9.22
CA LEU A 4 4.33 14.00 9.57
C LEU A 4 5.32 13.10 8.83
N LEU A 5 5.38 13.28 7.51
CA LEU A 5 6.11 12.38 6.63
C LEU A 5 6.48 13.12 5.35
N THR A 6 7.63 12.74 4.76
CA THR A 6 7.96 13.09 3.38
C THR A 6 7.98 11.81 2.56
N VAL A 7 7.11 11.72 1.56
CA VAL A 7 7.08 10.62 0.59
C VAL A 7 7.86 11.03 -0.64
N VAL A 8 8.79 10.18 -1.08
CA VAL A 8 9.66 10.43 -2.24
C VAL A 8 9.45 9.34 -3.28
N TYR A 9 9.23 9.73 -4.54
CA TYR A 9 9.02 8.77 -5.64
C TYR A 9 9.43 9.35 -7.00
N ASP A 10 9.89 8.49 -7.91
CA ASP A 10 10.32 8.89 -9.27
C ASP A 10 9.27 8.60 -10.36
N ASN A 11 8.46 7.56 -10.17
CA ASN A 11 7.40 7.09 -11.09
C ASN A 11 6.13 6.72 -10.28
N ASP A 12 5.00 6.47 -10.95
CA ASP A 12 3.70 6.12 -10.33
C ASP A 12 3.02 7.23 -9.50
N LYS A 13 3.12 8.49 -9.97
CA LYS A 13 2.48 9.68 -9.36
C LYS A 13 1.02 9.45 -8.97
N GLU A 14 0.21 8.91 -9.88
CA GLU A 14 -1.24 8.79 -9.67
C GLU A 14 -1.56 7.95 -8.43
N LYS A 15 -0.92 6.79 -8.25
CA LYS A 15 -1.19 5.90 -7.12
C LYS A 15 -0.78 6.49 -5.78
N VAL A 16 0.37 7.16 -5.73
CA VAL A 16 0.85 7.81 -4.50
C VAL A 16 -0.08 8.97 -4.14
N ILE A 17 -0.44 9.82 -5.11
CA ILE A 17 -1.31 10.97 -4.86
C ILE A 17 -2.73 10.52 -4.49
N ASP A 18 -3.29 9.53 -5.16
CA ASP A 18 -4.61 8.96 -4.82
C ASP A 18 -4.60 8.35 -3.43
N GLY A 19 -3.54 7.61 -3.09
CA GLY A 19 -3.33 7.08 -1.75
C GLY A 19 -3.33 8.17 -0.68
N ILE A 20 -2.55 9.24 -0.89
CA ILE A 20 -2.46 10.37 0.03
C ILE A 20 -3.82 11.11 0.15
N ASN A 21 -4.54 11.27 -0.96
CA ASN A 21 -5.88 11.88 -0.95
C ASN A 21 -6.89 11.05 -0.16
N ASN A 22 -6.85 9.72 -0.29
CA ASN A 22 -7.69 8.81 0.51
C ASN A 22 -7.39 8.94 2.02
N ILE A 23 -6.11 9.03 2.37
CA ILE A 23 -5.68 9.25 3.77
C ILE A 23 -6.20 10.60 4.28
N LYS A 24 -6.10 11.66 3.47
CA LYS A 24 -6.61 12.99 3.83
C LYS A 24 -8.11 12.97 4.10
N GLU A 25 -8.92 12.34 3.24
CA GLU A 25 -10.37 12.23 3.46
C GLU A 25 -10.71 11.35 4.68
N TYR A 26 -9.95 10.28 4.94
CA TYR A 26 -10.11 9.46 6.14
C TYR A 26 -9.95 10.27 7.43
N PHE A 27 -8.93 11.12 7.51
CA PHE A 27 -8.67 11.96 8.70
C PHE A 27 -9.62 13.15 8.81
N LYS A 28 -10.06 13.71 7.68
CA LYS A 28 -11.07 14.78 7.65
C LYS A 28 -12.40 14.33 8.27
N ASN A 29 -12.81 13.08 8.05
CA ASN A 29 -13.98 12.49 8.70
C ASN A 29 -13.84 12.35 10.23
N LYS A 30 -12.64 12.55 10.77
CA LYS A 30 -12.31 12.56 12.21
C LYS A 30 -11.99 13.97 12.73
N ASN A 31 -12.31 15.01 11.96
CA ASN A 31 -12.00 16.42 12.23
C ASN A 31 -10.49 16.76 12.28
N ILE A 32 -9.64 15.92 11.70
CA ILE A 32 -8.19 16.15 11.62
C ILE A 32 -7.85 16.63 10.22
N VAL A 33 -7.14 17.77 10.12
CA VAL A 33 -6.81 18.38 8.83
C VAL A 33 -5.39 17.98 8.42
N ILE A 34 -5.31 17.18 7.35
CA ILE A 34 -4.05 16.81 6.70
C ILE A 34 -3.78 17.76 5.53
N GLY A 35 -2.64 18.45 5.58
CA GLY A 35 -2.11 19.28 4.50
C GLY A 35 -1.06 18.53 3.69
N ILE A 36 -0.90 18.90 2.42
CA ILE A 36 0.13 18.35 1.54
C ILE A 36 0.86 19.48 0.81
N SER A 37 2.15 19.30 0.59
CA SER A 37 2.97 20.17 -0.25
C SER A 37 3.83 19.29 -1.16
N GLU A 38 3.78 19.51 -2.47
CA GLU A 38 4.54 18.76 -3.47
C GLU A 38 5.63 19.67 -4.07
N SER A 39 6.84 19.14 -4.17
CA SER A 39 7.93 19.73 -4.95
C SER A 39 8.56 18.66 -5.85
N ILE A 40 9.10 19.07 -6.99
CA ILE A 40 9.69 18.17 -7.99
C ILE A 40 11.12 18.63 -8.26
N GLU A 41 12.08 17.73 -8.19
CA GLU A 41 13.48 17.96 -8.51
C GLU A 41 14.00 16.81 -9.37
N SER A 42 14.49 17.11 -10.57
CA SER A 42 15.07 16.10 -11.48
C SER A 42 14.19 14.86 -11.72
N ASN A 43 12.87 15.06 -11.88
CA ASN A 43 11.85 14.00 -12.04
C ASN A 43 11.54 13.18 -10.77
N THR A 44 12.19 13.49 -9.64
CA THR A 44 11.84 12.95 -8.32
C THR A 44 10.82 13.87 -7.66
N HIS A 45 9.71 13.29 -7.21
CA HIS A 45 8.65 13.96 -6.48
C HIS A 45 8.88 13.85 -4.98
N PHE A 46 8.69 14.96 -4.27
CA PHE A 46 8.77 15.05 -2.82
C PHE A 46 7.44 15.57 -2.31
N VAL A 47 6.67 14.71 -1.64
CA VAL A 47 5.36 15.07 -1.06
C VAL A 47 5.49 15.12 0.45
N LYS A 48 5.41 16.33 1.00
CA LYS A 48 5.40 16.58 2.45
C LYS A 48 3.97 16.57 2.95
N ILE A 49 3.71 15.76 3.97
CA ILE A 49 2.40 15.60 4.60
C ILE A 49 2.44 16.25 5.97
N PHE A 50 1.46 17.10 6.28
CA PHE A 50 1.39 17.89 7.51
C PHE A 50 0.08 17.66 8.26
N CYS A 51 0.11 17.82 9.59
CA CYS A 51 -1.07 17.82 10.46
C CYS A 51 -1.27 19.18 11.13
N ASN A 52 -2.52 19.55 11.39
CA ASN A 52 -2.87 20.72 12.19
C ASN A 52 -2.87 20.44 13.71
N GLU A 53 -2.99 19.18 14.14
CA GLU A 53 -3.01 18.78 15.55
C GLU A 53 -1.66 18.30 16.06
N GLU A 54 -1.46 18.37 17.39
CA GLU A 54 -0.37 17.66 18.05
C GLU A 54 -0.60 16.15 17.96
N LEU A 55 0.41 15.42 17.50
CA LEU A 55 0.34 13.97 17.43
C LEU A 55 0.47 13.38 18.84
N ASN A 56 -0.54 12.63 19.25
CA ASN A 56 -0.38 11.61 20.28
C ASN A 56 -0.05 10.26 19.62
N ASP A 57 0.46 9.30 20.40
CA ASP A 57 0.86 7.97 19.91
C ASP A 57 -0.26 7.28 19.11
N ARG A 58 -1.51 7.47 19.53
CA ARG A 58 -2.67 6.90 18.84
C ARG A 58 -2.83 7.48 17.44
N LEU A 59 -2.73 8.80 17.30
CA LEU A 59 -2.86 9.49 16.01
C LEU A 59 -1.70 9.14 15.08
N SER A 60 -0.47 9.10 15.60
CA SER A 60 0.72 8.66 14.86
C SER A 60 0.57 7.22 14.36
N ASN A 61 0.17 6.29 15.23
CA ASN A 61 -0.02 4.90 14.85
C ASN A 61 -1.11 4.75 13.78
N MET A 62 -2.23 5.46 13.93
CA MET A 62 -3.28 5.45 12.91
C MET A 62 -2.78 6.00 11.58
N PHE A 63 -2.01 7.09 11.59
CA PHE A 63 -1.43 7.66 10.37
C PHE A 63 -0.45 6.69 9.70
N ASN A 64 0.48 6.12 10.47
CA ASN A 64 1.49 5.18 9.97
C ASN A 64 0.86 3.92 9.36
N VAL A 65 -0.16 3.36 10.00
CA VAL A 65 -0.90 2.21 9.45
C VAL A 65 -1.60 2.56 8.14
N ASN A 66 -2.16 3.76 8.00
CA ASN A 66 -2.80 4.19 6.75
C ASN A 66 -1.77 4.36 5.63
N ILE A 67 -0.61 4.98 5.91
CA ILE A 67 0.51 5.08 4.96
C ILE A 67 1.02 3.69 4.58
N ALA A 68 1.19 2.78 5.54
CA ALA A 68 1.67 1.44 5.28
C ALA A 68 0.71 0.64 4.38
N ASN A 69 -0.60 0.80 4.56
CA ASN A 69 -1.59 0.20 3.66
C ASN A 69 -1.48 0.78 2.22
N MET A 70 -1.29 2.09 2.07
CA MET A 70 -1.05 2.70 0.76
C MET A 70 0.21 2.13 0.10
N LEU A 71 1.32 2.06 0.84
CA LEU A 71 2.59 1.51 0.34
C LEU A 71 2.47 0.02 -0.01
N TYR A 72 1.74 -0.75 0.80
CA TYR A 72 1.45 -2.16 0.52
C TYR A 72 0.75 -2.33 -0.83
N GLU A 73 -0.29 -1.55 -1.12
CA GLU A 73 -0.99 -1.61 -2.41
C GLU A 73 -0.07 -1.32 -3.60
N ILE A 74 0.84 -0.34 -3.46
CA ILE A 74 1.85 -0.01 -4.48
C ILE A 74 2.80 -1.20 -4.69
N VAL A 75 3.33 -1.77 -3.62
CA VAL A 75 4.25 -2.92 -3.68
C VAL A 75 3.60 -4.13 -4.32
N ILE A 76 2.35 -4.46 -3.96
CA ILE A 76 1.62 -5.59 -4.53
C ILE A 76 1.35 -5.39 -6.02
N ASP A 77 1.01 -4.16 -6.44
CA ASP A 77 0.83 -3.86 -7.86
C ASP A 77 2.12 -4.01 -8.65
N GLU A 78 3.25 -3.57 -8.10
CA GLU A 78 4.55 -3.73 -8.76
C GLU A 78 4.96 -5.19 -8.85
N PHE A 79 4.80 -5.96 -7.76
CA PHE A 79 5.02 -7.41 -7.76
C PHE A 79 4.14 -8.13 -8.81
N TYR A 80 2.86 -7.76 -8.90
CA TYR A 80 1.93 -8.33 -9.87
C TYR A 80 2.34 -8.07 -11.32
N LYS A 81 2.85 -6.86 -11.61
CA LYS A 81 3.25 -6.45 -12.96
C LYS A 81 4.59 -7.04 -13.38
N LYS A 82 5.57 -7.07 -12.47
CA LYS A 82 6.98 -7.34 -12.80
C LYS A 82 7.40 -8.78 -12.54
N ASP A 83 6.93 -9.38 -11.44
CA ASP A 83 7.56 -10.59 -10.89
C ASP A 83 6.63 -11.81 -10.88
N MET A 84 5.32 -11.60 -10.68
CA MET A 84 4.38 -12.69 -10.42
C MET A 84 4.31 -13.72 -11.55
N GLU A 85 4.30 -13.28 -12.81
CA GLU A 85 4.21 -14.19 -13.96
C GLU A 85 5.46 -15.07 -14.08
N MET A 86 6.65 -14.47 -13.97
CA MET A 86 7.91 -15.18 -13.99
C MET A 86 8.00 -16.17 -12.82
N PHE A 87 7.65 -15.74 -11.60
CA PHE A 87 7.62 -16.60 -10.43
C PHE A 87 6.73 -17.84 -10.63
N LEU A 88 5.52 -17.65 -11.19
CA LEU A 88 4.58 -18.73 -11.43
C LEU A 88 5.08 -19.69 -12.53
N CYS A 89 5.61 -19.15 -13.63
CA CYS A 89 6.17 -19.96 -14.72
C CYS A 89 7.38 -20.77 -14.26
N ASP A 90 8.25 -20.20 -13.43
CA ASP A 90 9.45 -20.90 -12.94
C ASP A 90 9.10 -21.97 -11.89
N THR A 91 8.21 -21.63 -10.95
CA THR A 91 7.84 -22.53 -9.84
C THR A 91 6.88 -23.63 -10.28
N TYR A 92 5.97 -23.30 -11.19
CA TYR A 92 4.89 -24.17 -11.66
C TYR A 92 4.98 -24.38 -13.18
N PHE A 93 6.19 -24.62 -13.68
CA PHE A 93 6.51 -24.79 -15.11
C PHE A 93 5.71 -25.89 -15.84
N PHE A 94 5.05 -26.78 -15.09
CA PHE A 94 4.21 -27.84 -15.62
C PHE A 94 2.78 -27.39 -15.95
N LEU A 95 2.37 -26.20 -15.51
CA LEU A 95 1.06 -25.64 -15.81
C LEU A 95 1.01 -25.04 -17.21
N ARG A 96 -0.17 -25.09 -17.83
CA ARG A 96 -0.42 -24.41 -19.10
C ARG A 96 -0.55 -22.90 -18.87
N HIS A 97 -0.35 -22.13 -19.94
CA HIS A 97 -0.42 -20.66 -19.89
C HIS A 97 -1.79 -20.13 -19.40
N ASP A 98 -2.89 -20.79 -19.78
CA ASP A 98 -4.24 -20.46 -19.29
C ASP A 98 -4.38 -20.66 -17.77
N GLU A 99 -3.80 -21.74 -17.24
CA GLU A 99 -3.81 -22.05 -15.81
C GLU A 99 -2.95 -21.06 -15.01
N ILE A 100 -1.77 -20.70 -15.53
CA ILE A 100 -0.90 -19.68 -14.92
C ILE A 100 -1.62 -18.33 -14.86
N LYS A 101 -2.30 -17.93 -15.94
CA LYS A 101 -3.05 -16.69 -15.99
C LYS A 101 -4.17 -16.66 -14.96
N GLU A 102 -4.92 -17.75 -14.83
CA GLU A 102 -6.00 -17.86 -13.84
C GLU A 102 -5.46 -17.75 -12.40
N ILE A 103 -4.38 -18.48 -12.09
CA ILE A 103 -3.74 -18.41 -10.77
C ILE A 103 -3.24 -17.01 -10.47
N ARG A 104 -2.62 -16.34 -11.45
CA ARG A 104 -2.15 -14.95 -11.33
C ARG A 104 -3.30 -13.99 -10.99
N GLU A 105 -4.41 -14.07 -11.72
CA GLU A 105 -5.59 -13.22 -11.50
C GLU A 105 -6.29 -13.49 -10.16
N ASN A 106 -6.27 -14.72 -9.67
CA ASN A 106 -6.80 -15.05 -8.34
C ASN A 106 -5.86 -14.62 -7.21
N SER A 107 -4.55 -14.79 -7.40
CA SER A 107 -3.53 -14.40 -6.41
C SER A 107 -3.58 -12.91 -6.09
N ILE A 108 -3.80 -12.04 -7.09
CA ILE A 108 -3.89 -10.60 -6.84
C ILE A 108 -5.14 -10.21 -6.04
N LYS A 109 -6.26 -10.92 -6.22
CA LYS A 109 -7.48 -10.71 -5.42
C LYS A 109 -7.22 -11.06 -3.95
N VAL A 110 -6.53 -12.17 -3.71
CA VAL A 110 -6.09 -12.62 -2.38
C VAL A 110 -5.18 -11.58 -1.73
N LEU A 111 -4.10 -11.18 -2.41
CA LEU A 111 -3.13 -10.23 -1.90
C LEU A 111 -3.74 -8.86 -1.56
N LYS A 112 -4.75 -8.42 -2.32
CA LYS A 112 -5.48 -7.16 -2.08
C LYS A 112 -6.66 -7.30 -1.10
N GLY A 113 -6.91 -8.49 -0.55
CA GLY A 113 -8.04 -8.73 0.35
C GLY A 113 -9.40 -8.54 -0.32
N LYS A 114 -9.48 -8.74 -1.64
CA LYS A 114 -10.72 -8.64 -2.44
C LYS A 114 -11.36 -10.02 -2.69
N GLU A 115 -11.06 -10.99 -1.82
CA GLU A 115 -11.66 -12.31 -1.87
C GLU A 115 -13.16 -12.23 -1.58
N SER A 116 -13.97 -12.86 -2.42
CA SER A 116 -15.41 -12.95 -2.22
C SER A 116 -15.82 -14.13 -1.33
N ILE A 117 -14.90 -15.06 -1.07
CA ILE A 117 -15.16 -16.30 -0.34
C ILE A 117 -14.22 -16.32 0.87
N ILE A 118 -14.80 -16.32 2.06
CA ILE A 118 -14.07 -16.53 3.31
C ILE A 118 -14.02 -18.05 3.54
N ASP A 119 -12.86 -18.65 3.35
CA ASP A 119 -12.60 -20.06 3.58
C ASP A 119 -11.69 -20.28 4.80
N GLU A 120 -11.30 -21.54 5.00
CA GLU A 120 -10.44 -21.99 6.10
C GLU A 120 -9.06 -21.28 6.11
N ASN A 121 -8.59 -20.87 4.93
CA ASN A 121 -7.29 -20.25 4.72
C ASN A 121 -7.35 -18.72 4.72
N SER A 122 -8.52 -18.11 4.58
CA SER A 122 -8.66 -16.64 4.54
C SER A 122 -8.05 -15.96 5.79
N ILE A 123 -8.19 -16.56 6.98
CA ILE A 123 -7.56 -16.05 8.21
C ILE A 123 -6.02 -16.05 8.07
N TYR A 124 -5.45 -17.11 7.51
CA TYR A 124 -4.01 -17.22 7.30
C TYR A 124 -3.51 -16.15 6.32
N TYR A 125 -4.21 -15.95 5.20
CA TYR A 125 -3.86 -14.92 4.21
C TYR A 125 -3.97 -13.49 4.77
N MET A 126 -5.04 -13.21 5.51
CA MET A 126 -5.20 -11.92 6.22
C MET A 126 -4.05 -11.67 7.19
N ASN A 127 -3.66 -12.68 7.97
CA ASN A 127 -2.54 -12.57 8.91
C ASN A 127 -1.21 -12.33 8.20
N LYS A 128 -0.97 -12.98 7.05
CA LYS A 128 0.22 -12.73 6.22
C LYS A 128 0.24 -11.30 5.68
N ARG A 129 -0.88 -10.80 5.16
CA ARG A 129 -1.02 -9.42 4.71
C ARG A 129 -0.71 -8.43 5.86
N ASN A 130 -1.31 -8.64 7.03
CA ASN A 130 -1.07 -7.78 8.19
C ASN A 130 0.40 -7.81 8.61
N THR A 131 1.03 -8.98 8.61
CA THR A 131 2.47 -9.11 8.89
C THR A 131 3.33 -8.27 7.93
N ILE A 132 2.97 -8.21 6.65
CA ILE A 132 3.71 -7.38 5.68
C ILE A 132 3.48 -5.90 5.96
N ILE A 133 2.23 -5.50 6.26
CA ILE A 133 1.89 -4.11 6.62
C ILE A 133 2.64 -3.68 7.88
N ASP A 134 2.71 -4.53 8.91
CA ASP A 134 3.43 -4.25 10.15
C ASP A 134 4.93 -4.01 9.87
N LYS A 135 5.55 -4.82 9.00
CA LYS A 135 6.93 -4.59 8.55
C LYS A 135 7.11 -3.25 7.81
N ILE A 136 6.11 -2.82 7.05
CA ILE A 136 6.15 -1.51 6.40
C ILE A 136 6.04 -0.40 7.45
N VAL A 137 5.17 -0.55 8.46
CA VAL A 137 5.03 0.41 9.58
C VAL A 137 6.35 0.58 10.33
N GLU A 138 7.07 -0.50 10.60
CA GLU A 138 8.41 -0.47 11.21
C GLU A 138 9.43 0.35 10.40
N CYS A 139 9.20 0.56 9.09
CA CYS A 139 10.08 1.35 8.21
C CYS A 139 9.68 2.84 8.11
N ILE A 140 8.53 3.24 8.65
CA ILE A 140 8.03 4.63 8.56
C ILE A 140 8.58 5.51 9.70
N VAL A 141 9.21 4.90 10.71
CA VAL A 141 9.71 5.50 11.96
C VAL A 141 10.69 6.66 11.71
#